data_AF-A0A2S6I4F4-F1
#
_entry.id   AF-A0A2S6I4F4-F1
#
_cell.length_a   1.000
_cell.length_b   1.000
_cell.length_c   1.000
_cell.angle_alpha   90.00
_cell.angle_beta   90.00
_cell.angle_gamma   90.00
#
_symmetry.space_group_name_H-M   'P 1'
#
loop_
_entity.id
_entity.type
_entity.pdbx_description
1 polymer ?
#
loop_
_entity_poly.entity_id
_entity_poly.type
_entity_poly.pdbx_seq_one_letter_code
_entity_poly.pdbx_strand_id
1 'polypeptide(L)'
;MEQLDPIAFAHFTYHRSILLESGIKVELWFAAAKSIELTIQQVDAQPFTIPHAELKDRATAIFRFLPYAPAITVLERIQIPVSTYRICWTVYPYFPSET
;
A
#
# COMPACT_ATOMS: atom_id res chain seq x y z
N MET A 1 -7.71 -17.29 6.87
CA MET A 1 -7.16 -15.97 6.49
C MET A 1 -6.99 -15.18 7.78
N GLU A 2 -5.75 -14.85 8.18
CA GLU A 2 -5.54 -13.97 9.33
C GLU A 2 -6.03 -12.57 8.95
N GLN A 3 -7.19 -12.20 9.47
CA GLN A 3 -7.77 -10.89 9.25
C GLN A 3 -7.00 -9.89 10.11
N LEU A 4 -6.43 -8.84 9.49
CA LEU A 4 -5.80 -7.76 10.23
C LEU A 4 -6.79 -7.20 11.25
N ASP A 5 -6.29 -6.75 12.41
CA ASP A 5 -7.13 -6.04 13.37
C ASP A 5 -7.90 -4.89 12.66
N PRO A 6 -9.20 -4.72 12.90
CA PRO A 6 -10.02 -3.74 12.19
C PRO A 6 -9.49 -2.30 12.32
N ILE A 7 -8.89 -1.96 13.47
CA ILE A 7 -8.32 -0.64 13.73
C ILE A 7 -7.03 -0.47 12.93
N ALA A 8 -6.17 -1.49 12.92
CA ALA A 8 -4.95 -1.50 12.11
C ALA A 8 -5.29 -1.37 10.61
N PHE A 9 -6.39 -2.00 10.16
CA PHE A 9 -6.83 -1.95 8.77
C PHE A 9 -7.37 -0.57 8.40
N ALA A 10 -8.15 0.06 9.29
CA ALA A 10 -8.63 1.44 9.10
C ALA A 10 -7.46 2.43 9.04
N HIS A 11 -6.49 2.31 9.95
CA HIS A 11 -5.28 3.14 9.96
C HIS A 11 -4.45 2.96 8.67
N PHE A 12 -4.24 1.71 8.24
CA PHE A 12 -3.57 1.41 6.97
C PHE A 12 -4.31 2.05 5.79
N THR A 13 -5.62 1.86 5.71
CA THR A 13 -6.45 2.35 4.59
C THR A 13 -6.42 3.87 4.50
N TYR A 14 -6.52 4.56 5.63
CA TYR A 14 -6.45 6.02 5.73
C TYR A 14 -5.10 6.57 5.24
N HIS A 15 -3.98 6.03 5.73
CA HIS A 15 -2.66 6.49 5.31
C HIS A 15 -2.34 6.10 3.86
N ARG A 16 -2.83 4.94 3.40
CA ARG A 16 -2.68 4.50 2.02
C ARG A 16 -3.35 5.47 1.04
N SER A 17 -4.54 5.99 1.34
CA SER A 17 -5.21 6.94 0.44
C SER A 17 -4.45 8.25 0.34
N ILE A 18 -3.98 8.80 1.46
CA ILE A 18 -3.19 10.05 1.50
C ILE A 18 -1.88 9.90 0.72
N LEU A 19 -1.18 8.78 0.91
CA LEU A 19 0.07 8.51 0.20
C LEU A 19 -0.18 8.33 -1.29
N LEU A 20 -1.27 7.67 -1.68
CA LEU A 20 -1.64 7.49 -3.08
C LEU A 20 -1.94 8.82 -3.77
N GLU A 21 -2.66 9.73 -3.10
CA GLU A 21 -2.89 11.11 -3.59
C GLU A 21 -1.58 11.88 -3.78
N SER A 22 -0.57 11.57 -2.96
CA SER A 22 0.78 12.13 -3.08
C SER A 22 1.65 11.43 -4.14
N GLY A 23 1.12 10.45 -4.88
CA GLY A 23 1.88 9.68 -5.88
C GLY A 23 2.70 8.53 -5.30
N ILE A 24 2.40 8.08 -4.08
CA ILE A 24 3.10 6.97 -3.42
C ILE A 24 2.10 5.82 -3.24
N LYS A 25 2.28 4.75 -4.02
CA LYS A 25 1.51 3.53 -3.88
C LYS A 25 2.08 2.68 -2.74
N VAL A 26 1.20 2.26 -1.84
CA VAL A 26 1.53 1.33 -0.75
C VAL A 26 0.63 0.11 -0.84
N GLU A 27 1.24 -1.07 -0.79
CA GLU A 27 0.58 -2.37 -0.74
C GLU A 27 0.99 -3.11 0.52
N LEU A 28 0.03 -3.86 1.09
CA LEU A 28 0.24 -4.67 2.29
C LEU A 28 0.11 -6.14 1.91
N TRP A 29 1.12 -6.90 2.28
CA TRP A 29 1.21 -8.34 2.09
C TRP A 29 1.30 -9.01 3.48
N PHE A 30 0.58 -10.11 3.65
CA PHE A 30 0.70 -10.92 4.86
C PHE A 30 1.77 -11.97 4.61
N ALA A 31 2.87 -11.89 5.37
CA ALA A 31 3.87 -12.94 5.41
C ALA A 31 3.49 -13.94 6.52
N ALA A 32 3.93 -15.19 6.36
CA ALA A 32 3.72 -16.22 7.38
C ALA A 32 4.33 -15.76 8.72
N ALA A 33 3.71 -16.16 9.83
CA ALA A 33 4.18 -15.89 11.21
C ALA A 33 4.04 -14.43 11.72
N LYS A 34 2.87 -13.80 11.51
CA LYS A 34 2.53 -12.48 12.11
C LYS A 34 3.45 -11.33 11.67
N SER A 35 4.00 -11.43 10.47
CA SER A 35 4.76 -10.34 9.87
C SER A 35 3.93 -9.71 8.75
N ILE A 36 3.99 -8.39 8.67
CA ILE A 36 3.38 -7.65 7.57
C ILE A 36 4.51 -7.14 6.68
N GLU A 37 4.37 -7.37 5.39
CA GLU A 37 5.26 -6.82 4.38
C GLU A 37 4.58 -5.62 3.73
N LEU A 38 5.26 -4.48 3.75
CA LEU A 38 4.80 -3.25 3.13
C LEU A 38 5.64 -2.96 1.91
N THR A 39 4.97 -2.93 0.77
CA THR A 39 5.59 -2.63 -0.51
C THR A 39 5.27 -1.19 -0.88
N ILE A 40 6.29 -0.38 -1.10
CA ILE A 40 6.15 1.05 -1.38
C ILE A 40 6.71 1.33 -2.76
N GLN A 41 5.97 2.09 -3.55
CA GLN A 41 6.33 2.42 -4.91
C GLN A 41 5.96 3.87 -5.21
N GLN A 42 6.89 4.61 -5.81
CA GLN A 42 6.56 5.91 -6.37
C GLN A 42 5.90 5.75 -7.73
N VAL A 43 4.80 6.46 -7.91
CA VAL A 43 4.03 6.55 -9.15
C VAL A 43 4.08 8.00 -9.63
N ASP A 44 4.28 8.20 -10.93
CA ASP A 44 4.58 9.49 -11.59
C ASP A 44 3.51 10.60 -11.44
N ALA A 45 3.35 11.12 -10.23
CA ALA A 45 2.58 12.34 -9.95
C ALA A 45 3.45 13.52 -9.52
N GLN A 46 4.73 13.30 -9.15
CA GLN A 46 5.60 14.35 -8.61
C GLN A 46 6.81 14.65 -9.50
N PRO A 47 7.20 15.94 -9.65
CA PRO A 47 8.34 16.34 -10.48
C PRO A 47 9.70 15.97 -9.86
N PHE A 48 9.72 15.53 -8.60
CA PHE A 48 10.92 15.14 -7.87
C PHE A 48 10.91 13.66 -7.49
N THR A 49 12.09 13.05 -7.48
CA THR A 49 12.28 11.66 -7.04
C THR A 49 12.63 11.68 -5.56
N ILE A 50 11.93 10.89 -4.74
CA ILE A 50 12.28 10.76 -3.32
C ILE A 50 13.26 9.58 -3.21
N PRO A 51 14.41 9.75 -2.54
CA PRO A 51 15.36 8.65 -2.33
C PRO A 51 14.69 7.44 -1.65
N HIS A 52 15.11 6.22 -2.02
CA HIS A 52 14.57 4.99 -1.45
C HIS A 52 14.69 4.95 0.09
N ALA A 53 15.82 5.43 0.63
CA ALA A 53 16.04 5.51 2.07
C ALA A 53 14.99 6.40 2.76
N GLU A 54 14.70 7.56 2.17
CA GLU A 54 13.73 8.50 2.72
C GLU A 54 12.29 7.95 2.64
N LEU A 55 11.92 7.26 1.55
CA LEU A 55 10.63 6.56 1.45
C LEU A 55 10.47 5.49 2.53
N LYS A 56 11.53 4.71 2.75
CA LYS A 56 11.56 3.67 3.77
C LYS A 56 11.38 4.27 5.17
N ASP A 57 12.09 5.34 5.49
CA ASP A 57 12.00 6.01 6.80
C ASP A 57 10.62 6.61 7.03
N ARG A 58 10.07 7.32 6.03
CA ARG A 58 8.73 7.90 6.09
C ARG A 58 7.66 6.85 6.33
N ALA A 59 7.71 5.74 5.60
CA ALA A 59 6.73 4.68 5.79
C ALA A 59 6.93 3.90 7.09
N THR A 60 8.17 3.72 7.55
CA THR A 60 8.43 3.16 8.88
C THR A 60 7.77 4.04 9.95
N ALA A 61 7.93 5.37 9.85
CA ALA A 61 7.33 6.30 10.79
C ALA A 61 5.80 6.30 10.77
N ILE A 62 5.19 6.19 9.59
CA ILE A 62 3.72 6.15 9.42
C ILE A 62 3.15 4.83 9.96
N PHE A 63 3.76 3.70 9.61
CA PHE A 63 3.20 2.38 9.89
C PHE A 63 3.74 1.72 11.17
N ARG A 64 4.57 2.41 11.96
CA ARG A 64 5.07 1.92 13.26
C ARG A 64 3.98 1.55 14.27
N PHE A 65 2.77 2.07 14.08
CA PHE A 65 1.63 1.83 14.97
C PHE A 65 0.83 0.58 14.60
N LEU A 66 1.18 -0.10 13.51
CA LEU A 66 0.60 -1.39 13.20
C LEU A 66 1.06 -2.42 14.24
N PRO A 67 0.20 -3.37 14.64
CA PRO A 67 0.50 -4.35 15.70
C PRO A 67 1.58 -5.37 15.32
N TYR A 68 2.15 -5.27 14.11
CA TYR A 68 3.15 -6.15 13.55
C TYR A 68 4.34 -5.32 13.09
N ALA A 69 5.56 -5.84 13.26
CA ALA A 69 6.75 -5.19 12.74
C ALA A 69 6.71 -5.20 11.20
N PRO A 70 6.64 -4.02 10.54
CA PRO A 70 6.55 -3.98 9.09
C PRO A 70 7.90 -4.23 8.45
N ALA A 71 8.00 -5.27 7.63
CA ALA A 71 9.11 -5.45 6.70
C ALA A 71 8.83 -4.56 5.48
N ILE A 72 9.61 -3.48 5.32
CA ILE A 72 9.37 -2.50 4.26
C ILE A 72 10.29 -2.76 3.07
N THR A 73 9.68 -2.96 1.91
CA THR A 73 10.33 -3.10 0.62
C THR A 73 9.98 -1.92 -0.26
N VAL A 74 11.00 -1.19 -0.71
CA VAL A 74 10.82 -0.07 -1.66
C VAL A 74 11.08 -0.61 -3.06
N LEU A 75 10.07 -0.53 -3.92
CA LEU A 75 10.16 -0.90 -5.34
C LEU A 75 10.66 0.27 -6.17
N GLU A 76 11.19 -0.08 -7.35
CA GLU A 76 11.51 0.91 -8.37
C GLU A 76 10.28 1.71 -8.77
N ARG A 77 10.52 2.98 -9.06
CA ARG A 77 9.54 3.93 -9.56
C ARG A 77 8.96 3.41 -10.88
N ILE A 78 7.63 3.38 -10.98
CA ILE A 78 6.94 3.07 -12.24
C ILE A 78 6.43 4.37 -12.83
N GLN A 79 6.86 4.63 -14.06
CA GLN A 79 6.27 5.67 -14.91
C GLN A 79 4.99 5.12 -15.53
N ILE A 80 3.84 5.46 -14.96
CA ILE A 80 2.56 5.16 -15.58
C ILE A 80 2.18 6.36 -16.45
N PRO A 81 2.08 6.22 -17.78
CA PRO A 81 1.60 7.31 -18.62
C PRO A 81 0.19 7.68 -18.17
N VAL A 82 -0.06 8.98 -17.98
CA VAL A 82 -1.31 9.57 -17.45
C VAL A 82 -2.57 9.13 -18.23
N SER A 83 -2.41 8.58 -19.42
CA SER A 83 -3.44 8.00 -20.28
C SER A 83 -4.14 6.74 -19.69
N THR A 84 -3.53 6.04 -18.73
CA THR A 84 -4.01 4.72 -18.28
C THR A 84 -4.87 4.76 -17.00
N TYR A 85 -5.26 5.94 -16.50
CA TYR A 85 -6.22 6.09 -15.38
C TYR A 85 -7.68 5.74 -15.76
N ARG A 86 -7.90 4.77 -16.66
CA ARG A 86 -9.16 4.01 -16.62
C ARG A 86 -9.08 3.09 -15.42
N ILE A 87 -9.45 3.64 -14.26
CA ILE A 87 -9.62 2.90 -13.02
C ILE A 87 -10.66 1.81 -13.31
N CYS A 88 -10.19 0.59 -13.56
CA CYS A 88 -11.01 -0.60 -13.48
C CYS A 88 -11.36 -0.78 -12.01
N TRP A 89 -12.45 -0.14 -11.56
CA TRP A 89 -13.22 -0.61 -10.42
C TRP A 89 -13.94 -1.88 -10.85
N THR A 90 -13.20 -2.97 -11.12
CA THR A 90 -13.80 -4.30 -11.04
C THR A 90 -13.86 -4.65 -9.57
N VAL A 91 -14.84 -4.04 -8.89
CA VAL A 91 -15.50 -4.65 -7.75
C VAL A 91 -15.86 -6.06 -8.22
N TYR A 92 -15.20 -7.08 -7.68
CA TYR A 92 -15.69 -8.45 -7.81
C TYR A 92 -17.01 -8.51 -7.01
N PRO A 93 -18.19 -8.65 -7.62
CA PRO A 93 -19.32 -9.16 -6.86
C PRO A 93 -19.00 -10.63 -6.57
N TYR A 94 -18.71 -10.92 -5.30
CA TYR A 94 -18.77 -12.27 -4.78
C TYR A 94 -20.21 -12.75 -4.95
N PHE A 95 -20.47 -13.55 -5.98
CA PHE A 95 -21.69 -14.35 -6.10
C PHE A 95 -21.38 -15.72 -5.46
N PRO A 96 -21.92 -16.05 -4.27
CA PRO A 96 -22.00 -17.44 -3.86
C PRO A 96 -23.17 -18.08 -4.63
N SER A 97 -22.85 -18.96 -5.57
CA SER A 97 -23.85 -19.79 -6.26
C SER A 97 -23.78 -21.23 -5.74
N GLU A 98 -24.47 -21.49 -4.63
CA GLU A 98 -24.97 -22.82 -4.21
C GLU A 98 -26.24 -22.51 -3.39
N THR A 99 -27.47 -22.79 -3.84
CA THR A 99 -28.07 -24.10 -4.14
C THR A 99 -29.34 -23.91 -4.97
#